data_AF-A0AAU3RWS4-F1
#
_entry.id   AF-A0AAU3RWS4-F1
#
_cell.length_a   1.000
_cell.length_b   1.000
_cell.length_c   1.000
_cell.angle_alpha   90.00
_cell.angle_beta   90.00
_cell.angle_gamma   90.00
#
_symmetry.space_group_name_H-M   'P 1'
#
loop_
_entity.id
_entity.type
_entity.pdbx_description
1 polymer ?
#
loop_
_entity_poly.entity_id
_entity_poly.type
_entity_poly.pdbx_seq_one_letter_code
_entity_poly.pdbx_strand_id
1 'polypeptide(L)'
;MVTNQPWAGLPGDLLAAKELVYDPSGFACSLPVPEPESAEYAAHAFTLDGLSVRFRVAKTTPTKVGQFVTVWQRSEQGPIRPFDVDDGVDLFVISSRDDDGFGQFVFPREVLSERGIVSRNAAGGKRGFRVYPPWVTTTNRQAGSTQAWQVNYFLHLRKDEPVDLARAHTLHHP
;
A
#
# COMPACT_ATOMS: atom_id res chain seq x y z
N MET A 1 33.62 7.81 9.01
CA MET A 1 32.73 6.71 9.43
C MET A 1 31.30 7.20 9.21
N VAL A 2 30.66 6.82 8.10
CA VAL A 2 29.27 7.24 7.81
C VAL A 2 28.38 6.19 8.47
N THR A 3 27.65 6.60 9.50
CA THR A 3 26.74 5.73 10.24
C THR A 3 25.60 5.28 9.33
N ASN A 4 25.67 4.02 8.90
CA ASN A 4 24.66 3.36 8.09
C ASN A 4 23.46 3.01 8.99
N GLN A 5 22.53 3.95 9.17
CA GLN A 5 21.21 3.66 9.74
C GLN A 5 20.10 4.10 8.76
N PRO A 6 20.04 3.51 7.54
CA PRO A 6 19.13 3.97 6.50
C PRO A 6 17.64 3.62 6.75
N TRP A 7 17.26 2.93 7.83
CA TRP A 7 15.85 2.57 8.05
C TRP A 7 15.41 2.72 9.53
N ALA A 8 16.19 3.40 10.37
CA ALA A 8 15.85 3.57 11.78
C ALA A 8 14.64 4.51 11.98
N GLY A 9 13.71 4.14 12.86
CA GLY A 9 12.55 4.97 13.21
C GLY A 9 11.40 4.95 12.21
N LEU A 10 11.44 4.08 11.21
CA LEU A 10 10.34 3.90 10.26
C LEU A 10 9.14 3.16 10.91
N PRO A 11 7.93 3.30 10.34
CA PRO A 11 6.75 2.57 10.81
C PRO A 11 7.00 1.06 10.87
N GLY A 12 6.52 0.40 11.93
CA GLY A 12 6.78 -1.03 12.16
C GLY A 12 6.36 -1.93 11.00
N ASP A 13 5.25 -1.61 10.31
CA ASP A 13 4.80 -2.35 9.13
C ASP A 13 5.71 -2.16 7.91
N LEU A 14 6.32 -0.99 7.75
CA LEU A 14 7.28 -0.73 6.67
C LEU A 14 8.62 -1.43 6.95
N LEU A 15 9.05 -1.48 8.21
CA LEU A 15 10.19 -2.28 8.63
C LEU A 15 9.96 -3.77 8.38
N ALA A 16 8.78 -4.28 8.75
CA ALA A 16 8.42 -5.66 8.49
C ALA A 16 8.39 -5.98 6.99
N ALA A 17 7.89 -5.06 6.15
CA ALA A 17 7.93 -5.22 4.70
C ALA A 17 9.37 -5.32 4.18
N LYS A 18 10.28 -4.49 4.70
CA LYS A 18 11.69 -4.56 4.35
C LYS A 18 12.31 -5.91 4.74
N GLU A 19 12.17 -6.31 5.99
CA GLU A 19 12.82 -7.50 6.54
C GLU A 19 12.25 -8.80 5.98
N LEU A 20 10.94 -8.86 5.74
CA LEU A 20 10.26 -10.09 5.31
C LEU A 20 10.11 -10.21 3.79
N VAL A 21 10.11 -9.08 3.07
CA VAL A 21 9.83 -9.06 1.63
C VAL A 21 10.99 -8.47 0.85
N TYR A 22 11.38 -7.22 1.11
CA TYR A 22 12.27 -6.51 0.21
C TYR A 22 13.71 -7.03 0.26
N ASP A 23 14.26 -7.21 1.46
CA ASP A 23 15.61 -7.75 1.63
C ASP A 23 15.72 -9.19 1.14
N PRO A 24 14.79 -10.12 1.49
CA PRO A 24 14.86 -11.50 0.99
C PRO A 24 14.62 -11.62 -0.52
N SER A 25 13.85 -10.71 -1.13
CA SER A 25 13.64 -10.66 -2.59
C SER A 25 14.78 -9.97 -3.34
N GLY A 26 15.76 -9.40 -2.63
CA GLY A 26 16.89 -8.70 -3.24
C GLY A 26 16.52 -7.39 -3.92
N PHE A 27 15.40 -6.76 -3.53
CA PHE A 27 14.96 -5.51 -4.14
C PHE A 27 15.88 -4.33 -3.76
N ALA A 28 16.19 -3.48 -4.72
CA ALA A 28 16.90 -2.23 -4.52
C ALA A 28 15.93 -1.14 -4.06
N CYS A 29 15.92 -0.86 -2.75
CA CYS A 29 15.07 0.16 -2.16
C CYS A 29 15.83 1.47 -1.87
N SER A 30 15.26 2.61 -2.25
CA SER A 30 15.73 3.90 -1.73
C SER A 30 15.25 4.13 -0.29
N LEU A 31 15.83 5.13 0.37
CA LEU A 31 15.44 5.56 1.70
C LEU A 31 13.97 6.06 1.69
N PRO A 32 13.07 5.52 2.53
CA PRO A 32 11.71 6.04 2.65
C PRO A 32 11.67 7.47 3.17
N VAL A 33 10.93 8.30 2.45
CA VAL A 33 10.66 9.70 2.79
C VAL A 33 9.24 9.78 3.35
N PRO A 34 9.02 10.28 4.58
CA PRO A 34 7.69 10.44 5.14
C PRO A 34 6.88 11.50 4.36
N GLU A 35 5.58 11.30 4.24
CA GLU A 35 4.61 12.27 3.71
C GLU A 35 3.78 12.84 4.89
N PRO A 36 4.17 14.00 5.47
CA PRO A 36 3.65 14.46 6.76
C PRO A 36 2.12 14.62 6.79
N GLU A 37 1.53 15.02 5.66
CA GLU A 37 0.10 15.27 5.54
C GLU A 37 -0.77 14.00 5.62
N SER A 38 -0.17 12.83 5.45
CA SER A 38 -0.82 11.53 5.61
C SER A 38 -0.09 10.64 6.63
N ALA A 39 0.68 11.25 7.53
CA ALA A 39 1.44 10.55 8.58
C ALA A 39 0.54 9.67 9.46
N GLU A 40 -0.74 10.03 9.61
CA GLU A 40 -1.73 9.22 10.34
C GLU A 40 -1.86 7.81 9.76
N TYR A 41 -1.61 7.63 8.46
CA TYR A 41 -1.61 6.34 7.75
C TYR A 41 -0.19 5.88 7.41
N ALA A 42 0.80 6.32 8.20
CA ALA A 42 2.21 5.98 8.03
C ALA A 42 2.72 6.22 6.59
N ALA A 43 2.25 7.30 5.96
CA ALA A 43 2.52 7.58 4.56
C ALA A 43 4.01 7.80 4.29
N HIS A 44 4.56 7.00 3.37
CA HIS A 44 5.95 7.12 2.92
C HIS A 44 6.05 6.97 1.39
N ALA A 45 7.03 7.65 0.84
CA ALA A 45 7.44 7.60 -0.56
C ALA A 45 8.84 6.97 -0.66
N PHE A 46 9.03 6.04 -1.59
CA PHE A 46 10.35 5.50 -1.93
C PHE A 46 10.31 4.88 -3.32
N THR A 47 11.44 4.31 -3.74
CA THR A 47 11.55 3.51 -4.95
C THR A 47 11.93 2.08 -4.58
N LEU A 48 11.41 1.11 -5.33
CA LEU A 48 11.75 -0.31 -5.23
C LEU A 48 12.08 -0.78 -6.65
N ASP A 49 13.32 -1.19 -6.89
CA ASP A 49 13.84 -1.51 -8.24
C ASP A 49 13.57 -0.41 -9.28
N GLY A 50 13.62 0.85 -8.84
CA GLY A 50 13.35 2.02 -9.69
C GLY A 50 11.87 2.38 -9.84
N LEU A 51 10.94 1.52 -9.41
CA LEU A 51 9.51 1.82 -9.41
C LEU A 51 9.15 2.75 -8.25
N SER A 52 8.40 3.81 -8.53
CA SER A 52 7.90 4.78 -7.57
C SER A 52 6.78 4.20 -6.71
N VAL A 53 6.99 4.15 -5.39
CA VAL A 53 6.07 3.54 -4.42
C VAL A 53 5.45 4.62 -3.52
N ARG A 54 4.15 4.47 -3.27
CA ARG A 54 3.43 5.11 -2.16
C ARG A 54 2.98 4.07 -1.16
N PHE A 55 3.61 4.08 0.01
CA PHE A 55 3.30 3.17 1.11
C PHE A 55 2.30 3.79 2.08
N ARG A 56 1.33 3.00 2.56
CA ARG A 56 0.37 3.39 3.60
C ARG A 56 0.09 2.20 4.53
N VAL A 57 -0.36 2.48 5.74
CA VAL A 57 -0.93 1.49 6.67
C VAL A 57 -2.44 1.73 6.76
N ALA A 58 -3.24 0.72 6.38
CA ALA A 58 -4.69 0.76 6.52
C ALA A 58 -5.10 0.58 7.99
N LYS A 59 -6.28 1.09 8.35
CA LYS A 59 -6.79 1.08 9.72
C LYS A 59 -8.13 0.39 9.83
N THR A 60 -8.27 -0.47 10.83
CA THR A 60 -9.57 -0.98 11.26
C THR A 60 -10.42 0.16 11.79
N THR A 61 -11.70 0.17 11.39
CA THR A 61 -12.68 1.14 11.88
C THR A 61 -13.77 0.41 12.65
N PRO A 62 -14.27 0.92 13.79
CA PRO A 62 -15.14 0.15 14.68
C PRO A 62 -16.43 -0.38 14.04
N THR A 63 -17.00 0.35 13.07
CA THR A 63 -18.37 0.10 12.58
C THR A 63 -18.43 -0.53 11.19
N LYS A 64 -17.30 -0.74 10.53
CA LYS A 64 -17.27 -1.20 9.12
C LYS A 64 -16.18 -2.23 8.93
N VAL A 65 -16.58 -3.35 8.32
CA VAL A 65 -15.70 -4.45 7.89
C VAL A 65 -14.65 -3.95 6.90
N GLY A 66 -13.48 -4.59 6.93
CA GLY A 66 -12.29 -4.19 6.19
C GLY A 66 -11.60 -2.98 6.82
N GLN A 67 -10.48 -2.58 6.23
CA GLN A 67 -9.65 -1.50 6.75
C GLN A 67 -9.71 -0.30 5.82
N PHE A 68 -9.73 0.91 6.38
CA PHE A 68 -9.76 2.14 5.63
C PHE A 68 -8.35 2.70 5.45
N VAL A 69 -8.06 3.24 4.26
CA VAL A 69 -6.79 3.91 3.96
C VAL A 69 -7.04 5.17 3.14
N THR A 70 -6.21 6.20 3.36
CA THR A 70 -6.17 7.41 2.53
C THR A 70 -5.19 7.26 1.37
N VAL A 71 -5.60 7.76 0.20
CA VAL A 71 -4.82 7.80 -1.04
C VAL A 71 -5.08 9.11 -1.76
N TRP A 72 -4.49 10.17 -1.23
CA TRP A 72 -4.58 11.52 -1.79
C TRP A 72 -3.23 12.22 -1.67
N GLN A 73 -3.07 13.27 -2.45
CA GLN A 73 -1.99 14.24 -2.29
C GLN A 73 -2.53 15.66 -2.38
N ARG A 74 -1.75 16.64 -1.91
CA ARG A 74 -2.08 18.06 -2.03
C ARG A 74 -1.57 18.58 -3.38
N SER A 75 -2.43 19.27 -4.13
CA SER A 75 -1.97 20.06 -5.27
C SER A 75 -1.06 21.19 -4.77
N GLU A 76 -0.01 21.57 -5.50
CA GLU A 76 1.07 22.48 -5.04
C GLU A 76 0.62 23.69 -4.19
N GLN A 77 -0.54 24.28 -4.49
CA GLN A 77 -1.14 25.37 -3.70
C GLN A 77 -2.65 25.18 -3.47
N GLY A 78 -3.16 23.96 -3.66
CA GLY A 78 -4.57 23.66 -3.79
C GLY A 78 -5.16 22.72 -2.73
N PRO A 79 -6.42 22.31 -2.91
CA PRO A 79 -7.04 21.31 -2.06
C PRO A 79 -6.36 19.95 -2.22
N ILE A 80 -6.67 19.04 -1.29
CA ILE A 80 -6.32 17.63 -1.45
C ILE A 80 -7.08 17.04 -2.64
N ARG A 81 -6.40 16.24 -3.45
CA ARG A 81 -6.95 15.54 -4.61
C ARG A 81 -6.55 14.07 -4.59
N PRO A 82 -7.30 13.19 -5.28
CA PRO A 82 -6.83 11.85 -5.60
C PRO A 82 -5.46 11.92 -6.30
N PHE A 83 -4.69 10.84 -6.17
CA PHE A 83 -3.61 10.59 -7.11
C PHE A 83 -4.20 10.43 -8.52
N ASP A 84 -3.45 10.88 -9.51
CA ASP A 84 -3.71 10.80 -10.94
C ASP A 84 -2.69 9.87 -11.60
N VAL A 85 -3.05 9.34 -12.77
CA VAL A 85 -2.13 8.49 -13.53
C VAL A 85 -0.84 9.23 -13.89
N ASP A 86 -0.89 10.54 -14.08
CA ASP A 86 0.26 11.35 -14.47
C ASP A 86 1.19 11.75 -13.32
N ASP A 87 0.88 11.33 -12.07
CA ASP A 87 1.67 11.70 -10.89
C ASP A 87 2.98 10.92 -10.71
N GLY A 88 3.30 10.01 -11.63
CA GLY A 88 4.56 9.24 -11.58
C GLY A 88 4.65 8.27 -10.39
N VAL A 89 3.51 7.73 -9.93
CA VAL A 89 3.46 6.64 -8.94
C VAL A 89 3.19 5.33 -9.66
N ASP A 90 4.05 4.34 -9.53
CA ASP A 90 3.89 3.04 -10.18
C ASP A 90 3.09 2.07 -9.30
N LEU A 91 3.40 2.06 -8.00
CA LEU A 91 2.84 1.12 -7.03
C LEU A 91 2.28 1.81 -5.79
N PHE A 92 1.14 1.31 -5.32
CA PHE A 92 0.57 1.62 -4.01
C PHE A 92 0.68 0.39 -3.11
N VAL A 93 1.55 0.46 -2.10
CA VAL A 93 1.73 -0.63 -1.13
C VAL A 93 0.96 -0.30 0.14
N ILE A 94 -0.11 -1.05 0.41
CA ILE A 94 -1.00 -0.84 1.55
C ILE A 94 -0.83 -1.98 2.54
N SER A 95 -0.18 -1.70 3.66
CA SER A 95 -0.10 -2.64 4.77
C SER A 95 -1.47 -2.82 5.43
N SER A 96 -1.80 -4.06 5.77
CA SER A 96 -3.03 -4.43 6.45
C SER A 96 -2.73 -5.43 7.56
N ARG A 97 -3.13 -5.06 8.79
CA ARG A 97 -2.88 -5.84 10.00
C ARG A 97 -4.04 -5.71 10.97
N ASP A 98 -4.47 -6.82 11.54
CA ASP A 98 -5.36 -6.90 12.70
C ASP A 98 -5.02 -8.16 13.51
N ASP A 99 -5.89 -8.55 14.44
CA ASP A 99 -5.68 -9.73 15.29
C ASP A 99 -5.71 -11.04 14.51
N ASP A 100 -6.34 -11.07 13.33
CA ASP A 100 -6.54 -12.26 12.52
C ASP A 100 -5.44 -12.44 11.46
N GLY A 101 -4.74 -11.37 11.07
CA GLY A 101 -3.70 -11.47 10.05
C GLY A 101 -2.83 -10.26 9.82
N PHE A 102 -1.77 -10.49 9.04
CA PHE A 102 -0.85 -9.47 8.56
C PHE A 102 -0.47 -9.74 7.10
N GLY A 103 -0.46 -8.69 6.28
CA GLY A 103 0.03 -8.72 4.91
C GLY A 103 -0.06 -7.37 4.22
N GLN A 104 0.20 -7.37 2.92
CA GLN A 104 0.23 -6.15 2.12
C GLN A 104 -0.56 -6.32 0.83
N PHE A 105 -1.29 -5.28 0.46
CA PHE A 105 -1.74 -5.11 -0.91
C PHE A 105 -0.70 -4.34 -1.70
N VAL A 106 -0.39 -4.81 -2.89
CA VAL A 106 0.55 -4.17 -3.82
C VAL A 106 -0.21 -3.89 -5.11
N PHE A 107 -0.77 -2.69 -5.22
CA PHE A 107 -1.62 -2.32 -6.34
C PHE A 107 -0.82 -1.54 -7.38
N PRO A 108 -0.74 -2.01 -8.64
CA PRO A 108 -0.32 -1.17 -9.75
C PRO A 108 -1.26 0.03 -9.92
N ARG A 109 -0.69 1.17 -10.28
CA ARG A 109 -1.45 2.41 -10.59
C ARG A 109 -2.62 2.15 -11.54
N GLU A 110 -2.38 1.38 -12.61
CA GLU A 110 -3.40 1.09 -13.62
C GLU A 110 -4.61 0.37 -13.03
N VAL A 111 -4.38 -0.61 -12.15
CA VAL A 111 -5.45 -1.34 -11.47
C VAL A 111 -6.26 -0.40 -10.59
N LEU A 112 -5.62 0.49 -9.83
CA LEU A 112 -6.36 1.47 -9.03
C LEU A 112 -7.11 2.48 -9.90
N SER A 113 -6.59 2.83 -11.07
CA SER A 113 -7.27 3.70 -12.02
C SER A 113 -8.50 3.04 -12.63
N GLU A 114 -8.40 1.78 -13.07
CA GLU A 114 -9.54 0.98 -13.56
C GLU A 114 -10.64 0.82 -12.50
N ARG A 115 -10.26 0.79 -11.22
CA ARG A 115 -11.21 0.76 -10.08
C ARG A 115 -11.71 2.14 -9.65
N GLY A 116 -11.37 3.19 -10.38
CA GLY A 116 -11.78 4.57 -10.14
C GLY A 116 -11.26 5.15 -8.82
N ILE A 117 -10.12 4.65 -8.33
CA ILE A 117 -9.43 5.14 -7.13
C ILE A 117 -8.39 6.19 -7.52
N VAL A 118 -7.57 5.92 -8.53
CA VAL A 118 -6.65 6.90 -9.14
C VAL A 118 -7.40 7.61 -10.29
N SER A 119 -7.30 8.94 -10.35
CA SER A 119 -7.94 9.76 -11.40
C SER A 119 -7.21 9.63 -12.74
N ARG A 120 -7.88 10.03 -13.82
CA ARG A 120 -7.25 10.24 -15.14
C ARG A 120 -7.57 11.64 -15.63
N ASN A 121 -6.58 12.37 -16.13
CA ASN A 121 -6.75 13.76 -16.58
C ASN A 121 -7.40 14.65 -15.50
N ALA A 122 -7.02 14.45 -14.24
CA ALA A 122 -7.59 15.09 -13.06
C ALA A 122 -9.10 14.88 -12.85
N ALA A 123 -9.71 13.90 -13.53
CA ALA A 123 -11.13 13.57 -13.42
C ALA A 123 -11.37 12.28 -12.62
N GLY A 124 -12.34 12.34 -11.70
CA GLY A 124 -12.73 11.20 -10.87
C GLY A 124 -11.72 10.90 -9.76
N GLY A 125 -11.57 9.61 -9.43
CA GLY A 125 -10.70 9.15 -8.35
C GLY A 125 -11.32 9.25 -6.95
N LYS A 126 -10.61 8.70 -5.96
CA LYS A 126 -11.00 8.69 -4.55
C LYS A 126 -9.82 9.16 -3.71
N ARG A 127 -10.13 9.83 -2.61
CA ARG A 127 -9.14 10.24 -1.60
C ARG A 127 -8.89 9.15 -0.55
N GLY A 128 -9.68 8.08 -0.57
CA GLY A 128 -9.55 6.97 0.37
C GLY A 128 -10.50 5.85 -0.02
N PHE A 129 -10.17 4.64 0.39
CA PHE A 129 -10.97 3.45 0.09
C PHE A 129 -10.78 2.39 1.16
N ARG A 130 -11.56 1.31 1.06
CA ARG A 130 -11.42 0.15 1.93
C ARG A 130 -10.67 -0.96 1.23
N VAL A 131 -9.76 -1.58 1.98
CA VAL A 131 -9.14 -2.85 1.63
C VAL A 131 -9.73 -3.97 2.48
N TYR A 132 -9.88 -5.15 1.88
CA TYR A 132 -10.48 -6.32 2.49
C TYR A 132 -9.47 -7.47 2.41
N PRO A 133 -8.62 -7.68 3.43
CA PRO A 133 -7.71 -8.81 3.49
C PRO A 133 -8.41 -10.15 3.29
N PRO A 134 -7.72 -11.21 2.82
CA PRO A 134 -8.34 -12.51 2.57
C PRO A 134 -9.02 -13.14 3.80
N TRP A 135 -8.56 -12.81 5.01
CA TRP A 135 -9.14 -13.30 6.26
C TRP A 135 -10.44 -12.58 6.67
N VAL A 136 -10.76 -11.45 6.04
CA VAL A 136 -11.96 -10.69 6.36
C VAL A 136 -13.18 -11.27 5.66
N THR A 137 -14.23 -11.59 6.43
CA THR A 137 -15.53 -12.00 5.85
C THR A 137 -16.37 -10.78 5.49
N THR A 138 -16.61 -10.55 4.20
CA THR A 138 -17.46 -9.45 3.74
C THR A 138 -18.95 -9.80 3.83
N THR A 139 -19.77 -8.92 4.40
CA THR A 139 -21.21 -9.16 4.62
C THR A 139 -22.12 -8.55 3.55
N ASN A 140 -21.62 -7.64 2.72
CA ASN A 140 -22.39 -7.00 1.66
C ASN A 140 -21.75 -7.21 0.28
N ARG A 141 -22.59 -7.14 -0.76
CA ARG A 141 -22.19 -7.41 -2.15
C ARG A 141 -21.05 -6.52 -2.64
N GLN A 142 -21.07 -5.23 -2.30
CA GLN A 142 -20.05 -4.29 -2.75
C GLN A 142 -18.68 -4.60 -2.14
N ALA A 143 -18.65 -4.92 -0.84
CA ALA A 143 -17.44 -5.34 -0.14
C ALA A 143 -16.90 -6.65 -0.72
N GLY A 144 -17.76 -7.66 -0.95
CA GLY A 144 -17.35 -8.92 -1.55
C GLY A 144 -16.78 -8.76 -2.96
N SER A 145 -17.44 -7.96 -3.81
CA SER A 145 -16.92 -7.63 -5.15
C SER A 145 -15.62 -6.84 -5.10
N THR A 146 -15.41 -6.01 -4.07
CA THR A 146 -14.15 -5.27 -3.89
C THR A 146 -13.03 -6.21 -3.43
N GLN A 147 -13.30 -7.07 -2.46
CA GLN A 147 -12.35 -8.08 -2.00
C GLN A 147 -11.91 -9.00 -3.14
N ALA A 148 -12.86 -9.47 -3.97
CA ALA A 148 -12.60 -10.43 -5.04
C ALA A 148 -11.48 -10.00 -6.01
N TRP A 149 -11.33 -8.70 -6.28
CA TRP A 149 -10.21 -8.23 -7.09
C TRP A 149 -8.99 -7.87 -6.24
N GLN A 150 -9.17 -7.38 -5.01
CA GLN A 150 -8.07 -6.97 -4.15
C GLN A 150 -7.17 -8.13 -3.74
N VAL A 151 -7.73 -9.32 -3.50
CA VAL A 151 -6.95 -10.52 -3.11
C VAL A 151 -5.96 -10.96 -4.20
N ASN A 152 -6.22 -10.60 -5.47
CA ASN A 152 -5.29 -10.83 -6.57
C ASN A 152 -4.03 -9.96 -6.49
N TYR A 153 -3.96 -9.03 -5.54
CA TYR A 153 -2.83 -8.12 -5.31
C TYR A 153 -2.30 -8.23 -3.88
N PHE A 154 -2.66 -9.30 -3.16
CA PHE A 154 -2.32 -9.47 -1.76
C PHE A 154 -1.13 -10.42 -1.56
N LEU A 155 -0.26 -10.06 -0.62
CA LEU A 155 0.86 -10.86 -0.12
C LEU A 155 0.68 -11.09 1.39
N HIS A 156 0.67 -12.35 1.82
CA HIS A 156 0.64 -12.70 3.24
C HIS A 156 2.01 -12.51 3.89
N LEU A 157 2.03 -11.88 5.06
CA LEU A 157 3.23 -11.72 5.91
C LEU A 157 2.99 -12.40 7.26
N ARG A 158 2.66 -13.69 7.22
CA ARG A 158 2.41 -14.48 8.42
C ARG A 158 3.71 -14.59 9.23
N LYS A 159 3.59 -14.45 10.55
CA LYS A 159 4.76 -14.47 11.45
C LYS A 159 5.48 -15.82 11.47
N ASP A 160 4.72 -16.91 11.25
CA ASP A 160 5.21 -18.29 11.43
C ASP A 160 5.37 -19.05 10.11
N GLU A 161 5.21 -18.38 8.96
CA GLU A 161 5.36 -18.99 7.64
C GLU A 161 6.29 -18.14 6.78
N PRO A 162 7.15 -18.77 5.94
CA PRO A 162 7.97 -18.02 4.99
C PRO A 162 7.08 -17.26 4.01
N VAL A 163 7.49 -16.04 3.67
CA VAL A 163 6.84 -15.24 2.63
C VAL A 163 7.01 -15.93 1.28
N ASP A 164 5.95 -15.98 0.48
CA ASP A 164 6.02 -16.42 -0.92
C ASP A 164 6.76 -15.37 -1.76
N LEU A 165 8.08 -15.55 -1.90
CA LEU A 165 8.94 -14.62 -2.64
C LEU A 165 8.62 -14.59 -4.13
N ALA A 166 8.18 -15.70 -4.73
CA ALA A 166 7.77 -15.73 -6.13
C ALA A 166 6.54 -14.84 -6.35
N ARG A 167 5.59 -14.88 -5.41
CA ARG A 167 4.46 -13.97 -5.38
C ARG A 167 4.88 -12.53 -5.12
N ALA A 168 5.83 -12.29 -4.21
CA ALA A 168 6.37 -10.95 -3.96
C ALA A 168 6.96 -10.33 -5.23
N HIS A 169 7.81 -11.06 -5.99
CA HIS A 169 8.32 -10.61 -7.28
C HIS A 169 7.20 -10.31 -8.27
N THR A 170 6.23 -11.23 -8.42
CA THR A 170 5.09 -11.04 -9.32
C THR A 170 4.29 -9.77 -9.02
N LEU A 171 4.15 -9.42 -7.75
CA LEU A 171 3.37 -8.26 -7.32
C LEU A 171 4.12 -6.93 -7.45
N HIS A 172 5.43 -6.93 -7.22
CA HIS A 172 6.26 -5.72 -7.26
C HIS A 172 6.86 -5.44 -8.64
N HIS A 173 6.75 -6.37 -9.60
CA HIS A 173 7.14 -6.19 -11.00
C HIS A 173 5.95 -6.48 -11.95
N PRO A 174 4.86 -5.67 -11.89
CA PRO A 174 3.66 -5.87 -12.70
C PRO A 174 3.83 -5.55 -14.19
#